data_AF-A0A5C9E0A4-F1
#
_entry.id   AF-A0A5C9E0A4-F1
#
_cell.length_a   1.000
_cell.length_b   1.000
_cell.length_c   1.000
_cell.angle_alpha   90.00
_cell.angle_beta   90.00
_cell.angle_gamma   90.00
#
_symmetry.space_group_name_H-M   'P 1'
#
loop_
_entity.id
_entity.type
_entity.pdbx_description
1 polymer ?
#
loop_
_entity_poly.entity_id
_entity_poly.type
_entity_poly.pdbx_seq_one_letter_code
_entity_poly.pdbx_strand_id
1 'polypeptide(L)'
;MPQSEIDSENISRYQRGFEWFTHIVQTDMKKRPWRRLGILTFYDKPYADTENMYLSPKQVILAMAKEAKKKESGLLIVVDALEKGEMGLSTKQGFDQFMEIFDSVFPDSKKYYFGNKASERKWLHEYDSLKIPLEWLIQKPNIFADILSDASPVGEDIGPGDASFENIEGMIEVLVEKLGPPSLTEEVMGKIKSTEASDYAGEAVGLMTVFVSPTTAVSRGVKYLGKFMSLVKDRRKAEVKEVYEEWEKRVQKGYSKENLLKFFELGEDYDAGLDEAISDYKTVLLVVETRNSLYDLFLPLVLQHLVEEIGYLPPEDRPLREPILEEELTVPKTEDWDTDALSYGELEEVASEELPEIEEAQLPKVDLDYEMETDIEMTEADYDGKPETILFLDAATHLSKFVRSFKFALGLPDRYPNLSVSASFYTDKENISDSLEEGVLEYMKERALVFDLHPEIFDDVTARLPITRKAWLMGRLQLMEQIRNEGELAVLEYYPSEYPKWSLRRVDKPESKVVREIRSWFRRGK
;
A
#
# COMPACT_ATOMS: atom_id res chain seq x y z
N MET A 1 40.18 26.89 21.46
CA MET A 1 39.86 25.46 21.68
C MET A 1 38.95 25.04 20.53
N PRO A 2 39.32 24.02 19.74
CA PRO A 2 38.48 23.61 18.62
C PRO A 2 37.24 22.90 19.17
N GLN A 3 36.06 23.39 18.79
CA GLN A 3 34.76 22.74 19.01
C GLN A 3 34.58 21.59 18.00
N SER A 4 35.50 20.61 18.02
CA SER A 4 35.45 19.41 17.20
C SER A 4 35.07 18.21 18.08
N GLU A 5 34.19 17.36 17.55
CA GLU A 5 33.95 15.95 17.94
C GLU A 5 32.89 15.61 19.00
N ILE A 6 32.44 16.53 19.86
CA ILE A 6 31.58 16.13 21.01
C ILE A 6 30.10 15.81 20.64
N ASP A 7 29.59 16.22 19.48
CA ASP A 7 28.18 16.00 19.11
C ASP A 7 27.91 14.79 18.19
N SER A 8 28.92 14.04 17.75
CA SER A 8 28.72 12.85 16.90
C SER A 8 28.61 11.52 17.64
N GLU A 9 28.96 11.47 18.93
CA GLU A 9 29.11 10.20 19.67
C GLU A 9 27.88 9.73 20.47
N ASN A 10 26.81 10.53 20.57
CA ASN A 10 25.72 10.23 21.51
C ASN A 10 24.33 9.98 20.87
N ILE A 11 24.26 9.83 19.54
CA ILE A 11 22.99 9.51 18.86
C ILE A 11 22.94 8.05 18.42
N SER A 12 21.76 7.44 18.46
CA SER A 12 21.59 6.03 18.10
C SER A 12 21.89 5.79 16.61
N ARG A 13 22.34 4.58 16.25
CA ARG A 13 22.48 4.18 14.84
C ARG A 13 21.17 4.29 14.05
N TYR A 14 20.03 4.12 14.74
CA TYR A 14 18.69 4.35 14.20
C TYR A 14 18.51 5.81 13.80
N GLN A 15 18.72 6.76 14.72
CA GLN A 15 18.61 8.19 14.40
C GLN A 15 19.58 8.61 13.29
N ARG A 16 20.82 8.09 13.28
CA ARG A 16 21.79 8.33 12.21
C ARG A 16 21.26 7.93 10.83
N GLY A 17 20.65 6.75 10.70
CA GLY A 17 20.09 6.30 9.43
C GLY A 17 19.00 7.23 8.91
N PHE A 18 18.10 7.68 9.79
CA PHE A 18 17.07 8.67 9.44
C PHE A 18 17.68 10.01 9.01
N GLU A 19 18.66 10.54 9.76
CA GLU A 19 19.34 11.80 9.43
C GLU A 19 20.02 11.72 8.05
N TRP A 20 20.75 10.64 7.78
CA TRP A 20 21.51 10.48 6.53
C TRP A 20 20.60 10.30 5.32
N PHE A 21 19.53 9.51 5.46
CA PHE A 21 18.59 9.34 4.37
C PHE A 21 17.81 10.63 4.10
N THR A 22 17.39 11.35 5.15
CA THR A 22 16.71 12.65 4.99
C THR A 22 17.58 13.67 4.28
N HIS A 23 18.90 13.65 4.51
CA HIS A 23 19.83 14.53 3.80
C HIS A 23 19.73 14.34 2.28
N ILE A 24 19.83 13.11 1.78
CA ILE A 24 19.71 12.82 0.34
C ILE A 24 18.36 13.21 -0.19
N VAL A 25 17.29 12.93 0.58
CA VAL A 25 15.94 13.29 0.17
C VAL A 25 15.86 14.80 -0.10
N GLN A 26 16.51 15.61 0.73
CA GLN A 26 16.52 17.06 0.61
C GLN A 26 17.48 17.63 -0.44
N THR A 27 18.62 16.97 -0.70
CA THR A 27 19.62 17.45 -1.66
C THR A 27 19.34 16.98 -3.08
N ASP A 28 18.97 15.72 -3.22
CA ASP A 28 19.03 15.00 -4.50
C ASP A 28 17.65 14.65 -5.05
N MET A 29 16.67 14.46 -4.16
CA MET A 29 15.35 13.93 -4.49
C MET A 29 14.21 14.96 -4.35
N LYS A 30 14.53 16.18 -3.95
CA LYS A 30 13.56 17.24 -3.67
C LYS A 30 12.87 17.74 -4.95
N LYS A 31 11.63 18.23 -4.81
CA LYS A 31 10.83 18.86 -5.89
C LYS A 31 10.46 17.92 -7.04
N ARG A 32 10.32 16.63 -6.75
CA ARG A 32 9.91 15.61 -7.71
C ARG A 32 8.50 15.16 -7.37
N PRO A 33 7.45 15.79 -7.93
CA PRO A 33 6.08 15.43 -7.60
C PRO A 33 5.78 14.00 -8.05
N TRP A 34 4.92 13.33 -7.29
CA TRP A 34 4.45 11.97 -7.53
C TRP A 34 3.03 11.82 -6.98
N ARG A 35 2.19 11.04 -7.64
CA ARG A 35 0.93 10.53 -7.09
C ARG A 35 1.10 9.10 -6.59
N ARG A 36 2.05 8.36 -7.18
CA ARG A 36 2.50 7.03 -6.76
C ARG A 36 3.99 7.00 -6.43
N LEU A 37 4.31 6.51 -5.24
CA LEU A 37 5.68 6.25 -4.82
C LEU A 37 5.87 4.81 -4.32
N GLY A 38 6.53 3.97 -5.11
CA GLY A 38 6.95 2.64 -4.69
C GLY A 38 8.24 2.66 -3.87
N ILE A 39 8.27 1.99 -2.72
CA ILE A 39 9.51 1.75 -1.96
C ILE A 39 9.76 0.25 -1.98
N LEU A 40 10.78 -0.20 -2.72
CA LEU A 40 10.94 -1.59 -3.12
C LEU A 40 12.19 -2.20 -2.51
N THR A 41 12.03 -3.37 -1.92
CA THR A 41 13.11 -4.17 -1.35
C THR A 41 12.81 -5.65 -1.56
N PHE A 42 13.86 -6.47 -1.49
CA PHE A 42 13.73 -7.91 -1.48
C PHE A 42 13.18 -8.36 -0.11
N TYR A 43 13.92 -8.19 0.98
CA TYR A 43 13.56 -8.74 2.29
C TYR A 43 12.68 -7.79 3.13
N ASP A 44 11.76 -8.35 3.94
CA ASP A 44 11.12 -7.70 5.12
C ASP A 44 12.16 -7.55 6.26
N LYS A 45 13.15 -6.70 6.01
CA LYS A 45 14.33 -6.41 6.85
C LYS A 45 14.77 -4.95 6.67
N PRO A 46 15.58 -4.40 7.60
CA PRO A 46 16.23 -3.12 7.38
C PRO A 46 17.05 -3.10 6.08
N TYR A 47 16.99 -1.96 5.38
CA TYR A 47 17.78 -1.69 4.17
C TYR A 47 19.28 -1.56 4.47
N ALA A 48 19.61 -1.12 5.68
CA ALA A 48 20.97 -1.12 6.21
C ALA A 48 20.95 -1.48 7.70
N ASP A 49 21.82 -2.40 8.10
CA ASP A 49 22.06 -2.76 9.51
C ASP A 49 23.57 -2.89 9.71
N THR A 50 24.23 -1.77 10.02
CA THR A 50 25.68 -1.69 10.25
C THR A 50 25.96 -1.11 11.63
N GLU A 51 27.22 -1.14 12.06
CA GLU A 51 27.65 -0.46 13.30
C GLU A 51 27.41 1.07 13.24
N ASN A 52 27.44 1.63 12.02
CA ASN A 52 27.35 3.06 11.78
C ASN A 52 25.91 3.54 11.57
N MET A 53 25.07 2.75 10.90
CA MET A 53 23.71 3.18 10.56
C MET A 53 22.73 2.01 10.57
N TYR A 54 21.51 2.32 10.96
CA TYR A 54 20.36 1.45 10.79
C TYR A 54 19.29 2.20 10.01
N LEU A 55 18.87 1.66 8.86
CA LEU A 55 17.81 2.22 8.03
C LEU A 55 16.74 1.18 7.75
N SER A 56 15.53 1.41 8.25
CA SER A 56 14.34 0.61 8.00
C SER A 56 13.40 1.25 6.98
N PRO A 57 12.47 0.46 6.41
CA PRO A 57 11.36 0.96 5.59
C PRO A 57 10.62 2.13 6.23
N LYS A 58 10.35 2.04 7.53
CA LYS A 58 9.65 3.07 8.30
C LYS A 58 10.42 4.38 8.35
N GLN A 59 11.75 4.34 8.50
CA GLN A 59 12.58 5.56 8.50
C GLN A 59 12.59 6.23 7.11
N VAL A 60 12.60 5.44 6.04
CA VAL A 60 12.46 5.95 4.67
C VAL A 60 11.08 6.57 4.47
N ILE A 61 10.01 5.90 4.91
CA ILE A 61 8.65 6.44 4.90
C ILE A 61 8.58 7.77 5.64
N LEU A 62 9.15 7.89 6.85
CA LEU A 62 9.15 9.15 7.61
C LEU A 62 9.90 10.27 6.88
N ALA A 63 11.05 9.97 6.27
CA ALA A 63 11.82 10.96 5.54
C ALA A 63 11.09 11.44 4.28
N MET A 64 10.49 10.52 3.53
CA MET A 64 9.68 10.85 2.34
C MET A 64 8.39 11.57 2.71
N ALA A 65 7.71 11.16 3.79
CA ALA A 65 6.53 11.84 4.31
C ALA A 65 6.84 13.27 4.73
N LYS A 66 8.01 13.50 5.33
CA LYS A 66 8.46 14.84 5.68
C LYS A 66 8.73 15.72 4.46
N GLU A 67 9.30 15.15 3.39
CA GLU A 67 9.51 15.86 2.14
C GLU A 67 8.20 16.20 1.42
N ALA A 68 7.26 15.27 1.44
CA ALA A 68 6.00 15.38 0.74
C ALA A 68 4.96 16.27 1.47
N LYS A 69 5.01 16.33 2.82
CA LYS A 69 4.05 17.12 3.63
C LYS A 69 4.12 18.61 3.31
N LYS A 70 3.04 19.14 2.72
CA LYS A 70 2.78 20.58 2.57
C LYS A 70 2.04 21.11 3.81
N LYS A 71 1.93 22.43 3.94
CA LYS A 71 1.18 23.04 5.05
C LYS A 71 -0.31 22.66 4.99
N GLU A 72 -0.89 22.70 3.80
CA GLU A 72 -2.32 22.49 3.52
C GLU A 72 -2.62 21.09 2.96
N SER A 73 -1.80 20.09 3.30
CA SER A 73 -2.06 18.70 2.90
C SER A 73 -2.28 17.80 4.11
N GLY A 74 -3.28 16.91 4.07
CA GLY A 74 -3.40 15.81 5.01
C GLY A 74 -2.22 14.82 4.85
N LEU A 75 -1.82 14.16 5.93
CA LEU A 75 -0.82 13.09 5.87
C LEU A 75 -1.25 11.94 6.77
N LEU A 76 -1.48 10.78 6.18
CA LEU A 76 -1.80 9.54 6.88
C LEU A 76 -0.67 8.54 6.68
N ILE A 77 -0.09 8.05 7.77
CA ILE A 77 0.97 7.05 7.76
C ILE A 77 0.45 5.80 8.47
N VAL A 78 0.33 4.70 7.73
CA VAL A 78 -0.07 3.39 8.23
C VAL A 78 1.17 2.54 8.39
N VAL A 79 1.50 2.14 9.62
CA VAL A 79 2.70 1.34 9.94
C VAL A 79 2.34 -0.04 10.48
N ASP A 80 3.03 -1.06 9.99
CA ASP A 80 2.90 -2.42 10.52
C ASP A 80 3.74 -2.57 11.80
N ALA A 81 3.06 -2.86 12.91
CA ALA A 81 3.68 -3.05 14.21
C ALA A 81 4.44 -4.38 14.34
N LEU A 82 4.20 -5.33 13.44
CA LEU A 82 4.68 -6.70 13.59
C LEU A 82 5.97 -7.00 12.82
N GLU A 83 6.62 -5.98 12.24
CA GLU A 83 7.96 -6.08 11.66
C GLU A 83 8.94 -6.77 12.64
N LYS A 84 9.66 -7.78 12.12
CA LYS A 84 10.61 -8.58 12.90
C LYS A 84 12.00 -7.96 12.76
N GLY A 85 12.65 -7.61 13.85
CA GLY A 85 14.01 -7.06 13.86
C GLY A 85 14.35 -6.43 15.20
N GLU A 86 15.65 -6.22 15.46
CA GLU A 86 16.13 -5.63 16.72
C GLU A 86 15.51 -4.25 17.01
N MET A 87 15.25 -3.46 15.96
CA MET A 87 14.66 -2.12 16.03
C MET A 87 13.28 -2.04 15.34
N GLY A 88 12.60 -3.17 15.19
CA GLY A 88 11.21 -3.21 14.72
C GLY A 88 10.23 -2.73 15.80
N LEU A 89 9.05 -2.25 15.38
CA LEU A 89 7.98 -1.78 16.28
C LEU A 89 7.41 -2.88 17.19
N SER A 90 7.69 -4.15 16.85
CA SER A 90 7.32 -5.31 17.67
C SER A 90 8.12 -5.42 18.97
N THR A 91 9.17 -4.60 19.11
CA THR A 91 9.96 -4.44 20.33
C THR A 91 9.70 -3.07 20.95
N LYS A 92 9.71 -2.97 22.28
CA LYS A 92 9.54 -1.69 22.96
C LYS A 92 10.64 -0.69 22.58
N GLN A 93 11.90 -1.13 22.51
CA GLN A 93 13.02 -0.25 22.16
C GLN A 93 12.91 0.30 20.74
N GLY A 94 12.58 -0.54 19.75
CA GLY A 94 12.39 -0.09 18.37
C GLY A 94 11.20 0.86 18.23
N PHE A 95 10.11 0.59 18.96
CA PHE A 95 8.96 1.48 19.01
C PHE A 95 9.31 2.84 19.64
N ASP A 96 9.96 2.87 20.80
CA ASP A 96 10.34 4.10 21.49
C ASP A 96 11.26 4.97 20.59
N GLN A 97 12.21 4.36 19.87
CA GLN A 97 13.08 5.06 18.93
C GLN A 97 12.33 5.60 17.70
N PHE A 98 11.38 4.82 17.16
CA PHE A 98 10.53 5.30 16.07
C PHE A 98 9.67 6.48 16.51
N MET A 99 9.03 6.38 17.68
CA MET A 99 8.19 7.44 18.23
C MET A 99 8.98 8.71 18.53
N GLU A 100 10.22 8.58 19.06
CA GLU A 100 11.10 9.73 19.28
C GLU A 100 11.35 10.53 17.99
N ILE A 101 11.62 9.83 16.88
CA ILE A 101 11.79 10.48 15.57
C ILE A 101 10.45 11.03 15.06
N PHE A 102 9.39 10.24 15.12
CA PHE A 102 8.08 10.62 14.63
C PHE A 102 7.55 11.88 15.30
N ASP A 103 7.56 11.92 16.64
CA ASP A 103 7.10 13.06 17.43
C ASP A 103 7.96 14.30 17.22
N SER A 104 9.26 14.11 16.98
CA SER A 104 10.17 15.22 16.65
C SER A 104 9.89 15.81 15.27
N VAL A 105 9.49 14.98 14.30
CA VAL A 105 9.23 15.39 12.92
C VAL A 105 7.80 15.96 12.76
N PHE A 106 6.85 15.42 13.52
CA PHE A 106 5.41 15.73 13.49
C PHE A 106 4.86 15.92 14.92
N PRO A 107 5.17 17.04 15.59
CA PRO A 107 4.79 17.26 17.00
C PRO A 107 3.27 17.34 17.22
N ASP A 108 2.53 17.88 16.25
CA ASP A 108 1.06 18.04 16.32
C ASP A 108 0.30 16.82 15.75
N SER A 109 0.94 15.64 15.76
CA SER A 109 0.37 14.43 15.17
C SER A 109 -0.70 13.77 16.03
N LYS A 110 -1.73 13.22 15.38
CA LYS A 110 -2.72 12.32 15.97
C LYS A 110 -2.28 10.87 15.76
N LYS A 111 -2.49 10.01 16.75
CA LYS A 111 -1.99 8.64 16.78
C LYS A 111 -3.12 7.69 17.13
N TYR A 112 -3.27 6.64 16.34
CA TYR A 112 -4.30 5.64 16.50
C TYR A 112 -3.69 4.24 16.45
N TYR A 113 -4.41 3.31 17.07
CA TYR A 113 -4.06 1.89 17.09
C TYR A 113 -5.21 1.05 16.54
N PHE A 114 -4.91 0.13 15.63
CA PHE A 114 -5.86 -0.85 15.11
C PHE A 114 -5.30 -2.27 15.32
N GLY A 115 -5.91 -3.02 16.23
CA GLY A 115 -5.42 -4.34 16.61
C GLY A 115 -6.04 -4.87 17.90
N ASN A 116 -5.63 -6.06 18.31
CA ASN A 116 -6.12 -6.66 19.55
C ASN A 116 -5.33 -6.15 20.77
N LYS A 117 -5.93 -5.26 21.57
CA LYS A 117 -5.34 -4.73 22.83
C LYS A 117 -5.11 -5.80 23.93
N ALA A 118 -5.40 -7.07 23.66
CA ALA A 118 -5.04 -8.18 24.54
C ALA A 118 -3.62 -8.76 24.28
N SER A 119 -2.85 -8.19 23.34
CA SER A 119 -1.48 -8.64 23.07
C SER A 119 -0.51 -8.29 24.22
N GLU A 120 0.66 -8.94 24.25
CA GLU A 120 1.69 -8.64 25.26
C GLU A 120 2.37 -7.26 25.03
N ARG A 121 2.12 -6.63 23.89
CA ARG A 121 2.76 -5.38 23.43
C ARG A 121 2.06 -4.14 23.97
N LYS A 122 1.99 -4.04 25.30
CA LYS A 122 1.23 -2.99 26.01
C LYS A 122 1.59 -1.55 25.59
N TRP A 123 2.82 -1.32 25.12
CA TRP A 123 3.27 0.01 24.65
C TRP A 123 2.56 0.47 23.36
N LEU A 124 2.02 -0.46 22.56
CA LEU A 124 1.22 -0.12 21.37
C LEU A 124 -0.19 0.33 21.76
N HIS A 125 -0.66 -0.03 22.95
CA HIS A 125 -2.06 0.12 23.36
C HIS A 125 -2.36 1.47 24.01
N GLU A 126 -1.34 2.31 24.16
CA GLU A 126 -1.42 3.65 24.76
C GLU A 126 -2.23 4.63 23.89
N TYR A 127 -2.40 4.34 22.61
CA TYR A 127 -3.15 5.18 21.67
C TYR A 127 -4.63 4.83 21.59
N ASP A 128 -5.41 5.79 21.10
CA ASP A 128 -6.84 5.62 20.86
C ASP A 128 -7.08 4.51 19.83
N SER A 129 -8.06 3.67 20.13
CA SER A 129 -8.44 2.58 19.23
C SER A 129 -9.21 3.16 18.05
N LEU A 130 -8.68 2.99 16.84
CA LEU A 130 -9.47 3.15 15.64
C LEU A 130 -10.37 1.92 15.49
N LYS A 131 -11.64 2.14 15.24
CA LYS A 131 -12.62 1.09 14.95
C LYS A 131 -13.33 1.39 13.64
N ILE A 132 -13.90 0.36 13.04
CA ILE A 132 -14.75 0.49 11.85
C ILE A 132 -16.20 0.57 12.34
N PRO A 133 -16.98 1.61 11.98
CA PRO A 133 -18.41 1.64 12.25
C PRO A 133 -19.08 0.41 11.63
N LEU A 134 -19.81 -0.36 12.44
CA LEU A 134 -20.49 -1.57 11.94
C LEU A 134 -21.53 -1.19 10.87
N GLU A 135 -22.23 -0.07 11.07
CA GLU A 135 -23.23 0.46 10.15
C GLU A 135 -22.65 0.76 8.75
N TRP A 136 -21.41 1.28 8.69
CA TRP A 136 -20.71 1.49 7.43
C TRP A 136 -20.52 0.16 6.66
N LEU A 137 -20.18 -0.91 7.37
CA LEU A 137 -19.96 -2.23 6.76
C LEU A 137 -21.28 -2.88 6.33
N ILE A 138 -22.35 -2.74 7.13
CA ILE A 138 -23.71 -3.20 6.81
C ILE A 138 -24.20 -2.60 5.49
N GLN A 139 -23.93 -1.31 5.27
CA GLN A 139 -24.34 -0.61 4.04
C GLN A 139 -23.52 -1.01 2.81
N LYS A 140 -22.37 -1.68 3.00
CA LYS A 140 -21.41 -2.05 1.96
C LYS A 140 -21.08 -3.55 1.96
N PRO A 141 -22.08 -4.43 1.76
CA PRO A 141 -21.85 -5.87 1.76
C PRO A 141 -20.88 -6.33 0.66
N ASN A 142 -20.78 -5.60 -0.46
CA ASN A 142 -19.84 -5.89 -1.55
C ASN A 142 -18.38 -5.89 -1.07
N ILE A 143 -18.01 -4.92 -0.24
CA ILE A 143 -16.64 -4.80 0.29
C ILE A 143 -16.32 -6.01 1.17
N PHE A 144 -17.27 -6.38 2.03
CA PHE A 144 -17.10 -7.52 2.92
C PHE A 144 -17.05 -8.84 2.15
N ALA A 145 -17.90 -9.00 1.13
CA ALA A 145 -17.93 -10.15 0.24
C ALA A 145 -16.59 -10.37 -0.47
N ASP A 146 -15.97 -9.32 -1.00
CA ASP A 146 -14.66 -9.41 -1.65
C ASP A 146 -13.57 -9.87 -0.69
N ILE A 147 -13.57 -9.35 0.53
CA ILE A 147 -12.59 -9.70 1.56
C ILE A 147 -12.80 -11.13 2.06
N LEU A 148 -14.04 -11.56 2.24
CA LEU A 148 -14.35 -12.94 2.61
C LEU A 148 -13.99 -13.92 1.48
N SER A 149 -14.20 -13.54 0.22
CA SER A 149 -13.80 -14.35 -0.94
C SER A 149 -12.29 -14.55 -0.98
N ASP A 150 -11.54 -13.47 -0.75
CA ASP A 150 -10.08 -13.52 -0.68
C ASP A 150 -9.58 -14.32 0.55
N ALA A 151 -10.29 -14.25 1.68
CA ALA A 151 -9.97 -14.96 2.92
C ALA A 151 -10.50 -16.40 2.95
N SER A 152 -11.34 -16.79 2.00
CA SER A 152 -12.05 -18.06 2.01
C SER A 152 -11.05 -19.23 1.91
N PRO A 153 -11.10 -20.20 2.84
CA PRO A 153 -10.17 -21.33 2.84
C PRO A 153 -10.28 -22.24 1.61
N VAL A 154 -11.45 -22.26 0.97
CA VAL A 154 -11.75 -23.04 -0.24
C VAL A 154 -11.73 -22.22 -1.52
N GLY A 155 -11.39 -20.93 -1.44
CA GLY A 155 -11.45 -20.00 -2.58
C GLY A 155 -12.85 -19.86 -3.19
N GLU A 156 -13.89 -19.89 -2.36
CA GLU A 156 -15.26 -19.57 -2.77
C GLU A 156 -15.37 -18.09 -3.15
N ASP A 157 -16.14 -17.82 -4.21
CA ASP A 157 -16.52 -16.47 -4.59
C ASP A 157 -17.83 -16.15 -3.87
N ILE A 158 -17.75 -15.33 -2.82
CA ILE A 158 -18.85 -14.98 -1.93
C ILE A 158 -19.54 -13.75 -2.51
N GLY A 159 -20.85 -13.86 -2.73
CA GLY A 159 -21.66 -12.75 -3.22
C GLY A 159 -22.06 -11.76 -2.11
N PRO A 160 -22.48 -10.53 -2.47
CA PRO A 160 -22.94 -9.54 -1.50
C PRO A 160 -24.12 -10.00 -0.63
N GLY A 161 -25.03 -10.81 -1.20
CA GLY A 161 -26.15 -11.38 -0.44
C GLY A 161 -25.68 -12.28 0.69
N ASP A 162 -24.70 -13.14 0.42
CA ASP A 162 -24.14 -14.11 1.39
C ASP A 162 -23.21 -13.45 2.42
N ALA A 163 -22.73 -12.24 2.14
CA ALA A 163 -21.94 -11.43 3.06
C ALA A 163 -22.79 -10.39 3.82
N SER A 164 -24.09 -10.31 3.56
CA SER A 164 -24.96 -9.34 4.21
C SER A 164 -25.30 -9.74 5.65
N PHE A 165 -25.36 -8.76 6.56
CA PHE A 165 -25.74 -8.94 7.95
C PHE A 165 -26.35 -7.65 8.50
N GLU A 166 -27.15 -7.74 9.57
CA GLU A 166 -27.84 -6.59 10.16
C GLU A 166 -27.22 -6.10 11.48
N ASN A 167 -26.45 -6.95 12.16
CA ASN A 167 -25.89 -6.66 13.47
C ASN A 167 -24.63 -7.48 13.74
N ILE A 168 -24.02 -7.28 14.91
CA ILE A 168 -22.78 -7.97 15.26
C ILE A 168 -22.98 -9.48 15.34
N GLU A 169 -24.13 -9.97 15.82
CA GLU A 169 -24.44 -11.39 15.85
C GLU A 169 -24.51 -11.99 14.44
N GLY A 170 -25.16 -11.30 13.48
CA GLY A 170 -25.19 -11.71 12.08
C GLY A 170 -23.80 -11.71 11.45
N MET A 171 -22.96 -10.72 11.76
CA MET A 171 -21.57 -10.70 11.29
C MET A 171 -20.77 -11.91 11.81
N ILE A 172 -21.00 -12.32 13.07
CA ILE A 172 -20.37 -13.51 13.65
C ILE A 172 -20.82 -14.76 12.88
N GLU A 173 -22.11 -14.89 12.59
CA GLU A 173 -22.64 -16.02 11.83
C GLU A 173 -22.00 -16.12 10.44
N VAL A 174 -21.95 -15.01 9.69
CA VAL A 174 -21.31 -14.93 8.37
C VAL A 174 -19.82 -15.30 8.46
N LEU A 175 -19.08 -14.73 9.42
CA LEU A 175 -17.64 -15.02 9.60
C LEU A 175 -17.40 -16.49 9.95
N VAL A 176 -18.22 -17.07 10.82
CA VAL A 176 -18.10 -18.48 11.23
C VAL A 176 -18.49 -19.42 10.10
N GLU A 177 -19.53 -19.09 9.33
CA GLU A 177 -19.97 -19.89 8.18
C GLU A 177 -18.91 -19.88 7.06
N LYS A 178 -18.45 -18.70 6.66
CA LYS A 178 -17.58 -18.55 5.48
C LYS A 178 -16.10 -18.82 5.75
N LEU A 179 -15.63 -18.62 6.99
CA LEU A 179 -14.23 -18.86 7.38
C LEU A 179 -14.05 -20.08 8.28
N GLY A 180 -15.15 -20.78 8.59
CA GLY A 180 -15.17 -22.06 9.29
C GLY A 180 -14.55 -23.20 8.45
N PRO A 181 -14.42 -24.40 9.04
CA PRO A 181 -13.94 -25.56 8.29
C PRO A 181 -14.93 -25.90 7.16
N PRO A 182 -14.44 -26.21 5.94
CA PRO A 182 -15.30 -26.48 4.80
C PRO A 182 -16.06 -27.79 4.96
N SER A 183 -17.24 -27.87 4.35
CA SER A 183 -17.99 -29.12 4.23
C SER A 183 -17.30 -30.09 3.25
N LEU A 184 -17.46 -31.40 3.46
CA LEU A 184 -16.92 -32.44 2.55
C LEU A 184 -17.39 -32.26 1.09
N THR A 185 -18.56 -31.63 0.89
CA THR A 185 -19.14 -31.30 -0.41
C THR A 185 -18.48 -30.08 -1.07
N GLU A 186 -18.16 -29.03 -0.30
CA GLU A 186 -17.37 -27.88 -0.77
C GLU A 186 -15.95 -28.28 -1.14
N GLU A 187 -15.34 -29.20 -0.39
CA GLU A 187 -14.00 -29.71 -0.70
C GLU A 187 -13.94 -30.42 -2.06
N VAL A 188 -15.03 -31.09 -2.46
CA VAL A 188 -15.15 -31.78 -3.75
C VAL A 188 -15.44 -30.78 -4.88
N MET A 189 -16.28 -29.77 -4.65
CA MET A 189 -16.57 -28.74 -5.66
C MET A 189 -15.40 -27.77 -5.87
N GLY A 190 -14.70 -27.38 -4.80
CA GLY A 190 -13.47 -26.59 -4.88
C GLY A 190 -12.37 -27.32 -5.65
N LYS A 191 -12.25 -28.64 -5.48
CA LYS A 191 -11.36 -29.47 -6.29
C LYS A 191 -11.70 -29.44 -7.77
N ILE A 192 -12.99 -29.53 -8.14
CA ILE A 192 -13.44 -29.50 -9.54
C ILE A 192 -13.12 -28.15 -10.19
N LYS A 193 -13.40 -27.03 -9.50
CA LYS A 193 -13.04 -25.68 -9.98
C LYS A 193 -11.52 -25.46 -10.10
N SER A 194 -10.73 -26.05 -9.21
CA SER A 194 -9.25 -25.92 -9.22
C SER A 194 -8.54 -26.75 -10.29
N THR A 195 -9.26 -27.59 -11.06
CA THR A 195 -8.66 -28.52 -12.03
C THR A 195 -8.33 -27.89 -13.40
N GLU A 196 -8.70 -26.63 -13.64
CA GLU A 196 -8.46 -25.95 -14.94
C GLU A 196 -7.22 -25.03 -14.97
N ALA A 197 -6.46 -24.91 -13.88
CA ALA A 197 -5.21 -24.15 -13.85
C ALA A 197 -4.06 -24.99 -13.28
N SER A 198 -3.30 -25.67 -14.16
CA SER A 198 -2.10 -26.39 -13.77
C SER A 198 -0.91 -25.43 -13.62
N ASP A 199 -0.24 -25.49 -12.47
CA ASP A 199 1.13 -26.02 -12.40
C ASP A 199 1.63 -26.04 -10.97
N TYR A 200 2.11 -27.21 -10.53
CA TYR A 200 2.48 -27.56 -9.16
C TYR A 200 4.00 -27.54 -8.97
N ALA A 201 4.49 -27.00 -7.85
CA ALA A 201 5.44 -27.64 -6.92
C ALA A 201 5.86 -26.67 -5.80
N GLY A 202 5.82 -27.09 -4.53
CA GLY A 202 6.77 -26.53 -3.55
C GLY A 202 6.37 -26.17 -2.11
N GLU A 203 5.13 -26.30 -1.60
CA GLU A 203 4.82 -25.67 -0.30
C GLU A 203 3.89 -26.48 0.64
N ALA A 204 4.47 -27.33 1.50
CA ALA A 204 3.72 -28.22 2.41
C ALA A 204 4.14 -28.19 3.90
N VAL A 205 5.03 -27.28 4.32
CA VAL A 205 5.54 -27.27 5.71
C VAL A 205 5.11 -26.01 6.50
N GLY A 206 4.66 -24.95 5.80
CA GLY A 206 4.30 -23.66 6.40
C GLY A 206 2.98 -23.62 7.18
N LEU A 207 1.99 -24.46 6.81
CA LEU A 207 0.73 -24.50 7.55
C LEU A 207 0.90 -25.12 8.94
N MET A 208 1.71 -26.17 9.10
CA MET A 208 1.89 -26.79 10.42
C MET A 208 2.68 -25.92 11.43
N THR A 209 3.42 -24.91 10.98
CA THR A 209 4.25 -24.07 11.88
C THR A 209 3.49 -22.87 12.44
N VAL A 210 2.47 -22.35 11.76
CA VAL A 210 1.58 -21.30 12.32
C VAL A 210 0.70 -21.85 13.46
N PHE A 211 0.40 -23.15 13.44
CA PHE A 211 -0.58 -23.73 14.35
C PHE A 211 0.00 -24.31 15.66
N VAL A 212 1.33 -24.36 15.85
CA VAL A 212 1.96 -25.00 17.03
C VAL A 212 2.98 -24.13 17.81
N SER A 213 3.60 -23.07 17.26
CA SER A 213 4.43 -22.12 18.06
C SER A 213 4.73 -20.81 17.32
N PRO A 214 4.68 -19.61 17.95
CA PRO A 214 4.69 -18.31 17.25
C PRO A 214 6.00 -17.90 16.55
N THR A 215 7.11 -18.65 16.66
CA THR A 215 8.44 -18.13 16.31
C THR A 215 9.00 -18.52 14.93
N THR A 216 8.37 -19.39 14.14
CA THR A 216 9.05 -19.94 12.94
C THR A 216 8.22 -20.09 11.66
N ALA A 217 7.13 -19.34 11.50
CA ALA A 217 6.32 -19.40 10.28
C ALA A 217 6.40 -18.12 9.44
N VAL A 218 7.43 -18.01 8.61
CA VAL A 218 7.42 -17.13 7.43
C VAL A 218 7.91 -17.96 6.26
N SER A 219 7.19 -17.82 5.15
CA SER A 219 7.30 -18.51 3.87
C SER A 219 6.44 -19.77 3.75
N ARG A 220 5.61 -19.74 2.69
CA ARG A 220 5.10 -20.89 1.92
C ARG A 220 3.70 -21.46 2.27
N GLY A 221 2.70 -20.90 1.58
CA GLY A 221 1.42 -21.52 1.20
C GLY A 221 1.13 -21.07 -0.23
N VAL A 222 0.72 -21.91 -1.19
CA VAL A 222 -0.24 -23.02 -1.17
C VAL A 222 0.11 -23.95 -2.34
N LYS A 223 0.42 -25.26 -2.11
CA LYS A 223 0.33 -26.29 -3.18
C LYS A 223 0.54 -27.76 -2.75
N TYR A 224 -0.06 -28.25 -1.65
CA TYR A 224 0.02 -29.70 -1.32
C TYR A 224 -1.20 -30.34 -0.63
N LEU A 225 -2.41 -29.81 -0.77
CA LEU A 225 -3.63 -30.54 -0.36
C LEU A 225 -3.91 -31.76 -1.26
N GLY A 226 -3.57 -31.70 -2.55
CA GLY A 226 -3.89 -32.74 -3.53
C GLY A 226 -3.18 -34.10 -3.31
N LYS A 227 -1.88 -34.09 -2.98
CA LYS A 227 -1.09 -35.31 -2.73
C LYS A 227 -1.16 -35.79 -1.27
N PHE A 228 -1.52 -34.93 -0.32
CA PHE A 228 -1.79 -35.33 1.07
C PHE A 228 -3.14 -36.04 1.18
N MET A 229 -4.18 -35.56 0.48
CA MET A 229 -5.50 -36.19 0.46
C MET A 229 -5.53 -37.56 -0.25
N SER A 230 -4.66 -37.81 -1.23
CA SER A 230 -4.55 -39.15 -1.84
C SER A 230 -3.83 -40.16 -0.93
N LEU A 231 -2.98 -39.70 -0.01
CA LEU A 231 -2.27 -40.53 0.98
C LEU A 231 -3.07 -40.69 2.29
N VAL A 232 -3.95 -39.75 2.62
CA VAL A 232 -4.77 -39.73 3.85
C VAL A 232 -6.14 -40.42 3.66
N LYS A 233 -6.47 -40.87 2.44
CA LYS A 233 -7.74 -41.58 2.17
C LYS A 233 -7.92 -42.85 3.01
N ASP A 234 -6.85 -43.44 3.54
CA ASP A 234 -6.92 -44.69 4.31
C ASP A 234 -6.29 -44.67 5.72
N ARG A 235 -5.76 -43.55 6.23
CA ARG A 235 -5.23 -43.50 7.61
C ARG A 235 -5.63 -42.22 8.37
N ARG A 236 -6.57 -42.44 9.30
CA ARG A 236 -7.03 -41.62 10.46
C ARG A 236 -8.02 -40.47 10.19
N LYS A 237 -9.29 -40.85 9.98
CA LYS A 237 -10.48 -39.97 10.12
C LYS A 237 -10.56 -39.19 11.44
N ALA A 238 -9.91 -39.67 12.51
CA ALA A 238 -9.92 -39.03 13.82
C ALA A 238 -9.03 -37.77 13.88
N GLU A 239 -7.82 -37.82 13.32
CA GLU A 239 -6.88 -36.69 13.36
C GLU A 239 -7.38 -35.50 12.52
N VAL A 240 -7.97 -35.77 11.34
CA VAL A 240 -8.60 -34.73 10.51
C VAL A 240 -9.80 -34.10 11.23
N LYS A 241 -10.60 -34.92 11.93
CA LYS A 241 -11.74 -34.43 12.70
C LYS A 241 -11.31 -33.54 13.86
N GLU A 242 -10.25 -33.92 14.58
CA GLU A 242 -9.67 -33.11 15.65
C GLU A 242 -9.17 -31.75 15.14
N VAL A 243 -8.53 -31.71 13.97
CA VAL A 243 -8.08 -30.45 13.34
C VAL A 243 -9.26 -29.56 12.96
N TYR A 244 -10.34 -30.11 12.39
CA TYR A 244 -11.53 -29.32 12.05
C TYR A 244 -12.27 -28.82 13.29
N GLU A 245 -12.40 -29.65 14.32
CA GLU A 245 -12.99 -29.22 15.59
C GLU A 245 -12.13 -28.13 16.27
N GLU A 246 -10.80 -28.20 16.15
CA GLU A 246 -9.92 -27.16 16.68
C GLU A 246 -10.01 -25.86 15.87
N TRP A 247 -10.08 -25.95 14.54
CA TRP A 247 -10.29 -24.78 13.67
C TRP A 247 -11.61 -24.11 13.98
N GLU A 248 -12.72 -24.85 13.99
CA GLU A 248 -14.05 -24.32 14.29
C GLU A 248 -14.06 -23.58 15.63
N LYS A 249 -13.49 -24.18 16.68
CA LYS A 249 -13.36 -23.54 18.01
C LYS A 249 -12.52 -22.27 17.96
N ARG A 250 -11.44 -22.24 17.17
CA ARG A 250 -10.59 -21.06 17.01
C ARG A 250 -11.31 -19.93 16.29
N VAL A 251 -12.10 -20.24 15.25
CA VAL A 251 -12.92 -19.26 14.50
C VAL A 251 -14.04 -18.71 15.37
N GLN A 252 -14.82 -19.58 16.02
CA GLN A 252 -15.88 -19.17 16.96
C GLN A 252 -15.34 -18.32 18.11
N LYS A 253 -14.19 -18.70 18.68
CA LYS A 253 -13.54 -17.93 19.75
C LYS A 253 -12.98 -16.61 19.21
N GLY A 254 -12.30 -16.65 18.06
CA GLY A 254 -11.65 -15.52 17.40
C GLY A 254 -12.66 -14.43 17.05
N TYR A 255 -13.76 -14.81 16.39
CA TYR A 255 -14.85 -13.91 16.03
C TYR A 255 -15.96 -13.89 17.08
N SER A 256 -15.65 -14.09 18.36
CA SER A 256 -16.63 -13.85 19.41
C SER A 256 -17.00 -12.36 19.48
N LYS A 257 -18.21 -12.07 19.96
CA LYS A 257 -18.70 -10.68 20.14
C LYS A 257 -17.69 -9.80 20.89
N GLU A 258 -17.09 -10.32 21.96
CA GLU A 258 -16.08 -9.60 22.74
C GLU A 258 -14.86 -9.19 21.90
N ASN A 259 -14.41 -10.05 20.98
CA ASN A 259 -13.27 -9.75 20.12
C ASN A 259 -13.63 -8.82 18.97
N LEU A 260 -14.80 -8.99 18.34
CA LEU A 260 -15.21 -8.14 17.23
C LEU A 260 -15.47 -6.69 17.69
N LEU A 261 -16.00 -6.48 18.90
CA LEU A 261 -16.17 -5.14 19.49
C LEU A 261 -14.86 -4.37 19.74
N LYS A 262 -13.69 -5.04 19.60
CA LYS A 262 -12.38 -4.39 19.63
C LYS A 262 -12.04 -3.72 18.30
N PHE A 263 -12.63 -4.18 17.20
CA PHE A 263 -12.39 -3.71 15.84
C PHE A 263 -13.56 -2.91 15.27
N PHE A 264 -14.78 -3.18 15.76
CA PHE A 264 -16.01 -2.56 15.27
C PHE A 264 -16.70 -1.74 16.35
N GLU A 265 -17.29 -0.63 15.95
CA GLU A 265 -18.12 0.22 16.81
C GLU A 265 -19.60 0.09 16.47
N LEU A 266 -20.46 0.06 17.50
CA LEU A 266 -21.90 -0.15 17.33
C LEU A 266 -22.72 1.16 17.32
N GLY A 267 -22.15 2.26 17.77
CA GLY A 267 -22.84 3.55 17.82
C GLY A 267 -22.87 4.27 16.48
N GLU A 268 -23.98 4.94 16.18
CA GLU A 268 -24.12 5.83 15.01
C GLU A 268 -23.27 7.10 15.14
N ASP A 269 -22.95 7.52 16.37
CA ASP A 269 -22.18 8.73 16.70
C ASP A 269 -20.66 8.46 16.85
N TYR A 270 -20.14 7.33 16.34
CA TYR A 270 -18.71 7.07 16.45
C TYR A 270 -17.92 7.96 15.51
N ASP A 271 -17.24 8.92 16.12
CA ASP A 271 -16.26 9.76 15.46
C ASP A 271 -14.87 9.47 16.03
N ALA A 272 -13.98 8.95 15.18
CA ALA A 272 -12.58 8.75 15.54
C ALA A 272 -11.79 10.07 15.58
N GLY A 273 -12.39 11.18 15.11
CA GLY A 273 -11.76 12.48 14.91
C GLY A 273 -10.71 12.47 13.79
N LEU A 274 -10.80 11.50 12.88
CA LEU A 274 -9.82 11.31 11.81
C LEU A 274 -10.00 12.34 10.70
N ASP A 275 -11.24 12.51 10.27
CA ASP A 275 -11.68 13.52 9.32
C ASP A 275 -11.35 14.93 9.83
N GLU A 276 -11.62 15.22 11.11
CA GLU A 276 -11.23 16.47 11.77
C GLU A 276 -9.70 16.66 11.75
N ALA A 277 -8.93 15.62 12.11
CA ALA A 277 -7.47 15.69 12.13
C ALA A 277 -6.89 15.97 10.74
N ILE A 278 -7.44 15.34 9.70
CA ILE A 278 -6.98 15.51 8.32
C ILE A 278 -7.43 16.84 7.75
N SER A 279 -8.64 17.30 8.08
CA SER A 279 -9.16 18.63 7.72
C SER A 279 -8.34 19.75 8.36
N ASP A 280 -7.85 19.52 9.59
CA ASP A 280 -6.89 20.39 10.27
C ASP A 280 -5.44 20.28 9.73
N TYR A 281 -5.24 19.52 8.64
CA TYR A 281 -3.94 19.26 8.02
C TYR A 281 -2.91 18.62 8.96
N LYS A 282 -3.36 17.93 10.02
CA LYS A 282 -2.49 17.23 10.96
C LYS A 282 -1.96 15.95 10.33
N THR A 283 -0.82 15.51 10.85
CA THR A 283 -0.28 14.19 10.53
C THR A 283 -0.97 13.15 11.38
N VAL A 284 -1.47 12.09 10.76
CA VAL A 284 -2.07 10.94 11.41
C VAL A 284 -1.15 9.74 11.29
N LEU A 285 -0.87 9.08 12.42
CA LEU A 285 -0.18 7.78 12.47
C LEU A 285 -1.18 6.71 12.88
N LEU A 286 -1.35 5.69 12.03
CA LEU A 286 -2.09 4.49 12.35
C LEU A 286 -1.13 3.32 12.54
N VAL A 287 -1.05 2.81 13.75
CA VAL A 287 -0.27 1.61 14.08
C VAL A 287 -1.16 0.38 13.98
N VAL A 288 -0.82 -0.55 13.09
CA VAL A 288 -1.61 -1.76 12.85
C VAL A 288 -0.96 -3.00 13.46
N GLU A 289 -1.72 -3.76 14.26
CA GLU A 289 -1.29 -5.02 14.87
C GLU A 289 -2.28 -6.14 14.53
N THR A 290 -2.49 -6.38 13.24
CA THR A 290 -3.34 -7.48 12.74
C THR A 290 -2.55 -8.62 12.13
N ARG A 291 -1.41 -8.33 11.48
CA ARG A 291 -0.61 -9.28 10.67
C ARG A 291 -0.43 -10.68 11.27
N ASN A 292 -0.62 -11.71 10.43
CA ASN A 292 -0.54 -13.13 10.78
C ASN A 292 -1.53 -13.54 11.90
N SER A 293 -2.68 -12.89 11.99
CA SER A 293 -3.78 -13.29 12.87
C SER A 293 -5.07 -13.54 12.09
N LEU A 294 -6.11 -14.04 12.78
CA LEU A 294 -7.46 -14.14 12.21
C LEU A 294 -8.03 -12.77 11.83
N TYR A 295 -7.44 -11.67 12.32
CA TYR A 295 -7.89 -10.31 12.05
C TYR A 295 -7.17 -9.66 10.85
N ASP A 296 -6.30 -10.39 10.13
CA ASP A 296 -5.65 -9.90 8.90
C ASP A 296 -6.67 -9.38 7.89
N LEU A 297 -7.84 -10.02 7.80
CA LEU A 297 -8.91 -9.65 6.86
C LEU A 297 -9.55 -8.29 7.17
N PHE A 298 -9.35 -7.75 8.37
CA PHE A 298 -9.83 -6.41 8.72
C PHE A 298 -8.87 -5.30 8.29
N LEU A 299 -7.63 -5.62 7.89
CA LEU A 299 -6.68 -4.62 7.38
C LEU A 299 -7.20 -3.97 6.08
N PRO A 300 -7.66 -4.74 5.07
CA PRO A 300 -8.37 -4.14 3.94
C PRO A 300 -9.56 -3.27 4.32
N LEU A 301 -10.40 -3.71 5.27
CA LEU A 301 -11.58 -2.96 5.69
C LEU A 301 -11.20 -1.59 6.27
N VAL A 302 -10.23 -1.56 7.18
CA VAL A 302 -9.82 -0.29 7.78
C VAL A 302 -9.22 0.64 6.73
N LEU A 303 -8.43 0.13 5.78
CA LEU A 303 -7.90 0.96 4.69
C LEU A 303 -9.00 1.51 3.78
N GLN A 304 -9.99 0.71 3.41
CA GLN A 304 -11.11 1.17 2.59
C GLN A 304 -11.94 2.24 3.32
N HIS A 305 -12.24 2.00 4.60
CA HIS A 305 -12.93 2.96 5.45
C HIS A 305 -12.17 4.29 5.53
N LEU A 306 -10.87 4.23 5.87
CA LEU A 306 -9.99 5.40 5.94
C LEU A 306 -9.99 6.17 4.63
N VAL A 307 -9.85 5.48 3.50
CA VAL A 307 -9.82 6.10 2.17
C VAL A 307 -11.17 6.76 1.83
N GLU A 308 -12.30 6.16 2.16
CA GLU A 308 -13.61 6.79 1.92
C GLU A 308 -13.83 8.02 2.80
N GLU A 309 -13.36 7.99 4.05
CA GLU A 309 -13.43 9.13 4.96
C GLU A 309 -12.57 10.31 4.48
N ILE A 310 -11.43 10.05 3.85
CA ILE A 310 -10.45 11.10 3.49
C ILE A 310 -10.46 11.45 1.99
N GLY A 311 -10.89 10.50 1.17
CA GLY A 311 -10.91 10.59 -0.29
C GLY A 311 -12.10 11.40 -0.78
N TYR A 312 -11.88 12.14 -1.87
CA TYR A 312 -12.94 12.82 -2.59
C TYR A 312 -13.51 11.91 -3.68
N LEU A 313 -14.80 11.56 -3.58
CA LEU A 313 -15.57 10.89 -4.63
C LEU A 313 -16.52 11.92 -5.27
N PRO A 314 -16.27 12.33 -6.53
CA PRO A 314 -17.17 13.20 -7.27
C PRO A 314 -18.59 12.61 -7.26
N PRO A 315 -19.65 13.42 -7.16
CA PRO A 315 -21.04 12.94 -7.23
C PRO A 315 -21.35 12.10 -8.47
N GLU A 316 -20.66 12.37 -9.59
CA GLU A 316 -20.81 11.71 -10.89
C GLU A 316 -20.23 10.28 -10.92
N ASP A 317 -19.22 10.01 -10.08
CA ASP A 317 -18.53 8.71 -9.98
C ASP A 317 -19.04 7.86 -8.80
N ARG A 318 -20.05 8.35 -8.07
CA ARG A 318 -20.74 7.54 -7.06
C ARG A 318 -21.46 6.40 -7.77
N PRO A 319 -21.31 5.14 -7.35
CA PRO A 319 -22.12 4.07 -7.91
C PRO A 319 -23.59 4.41 -7.69
N LEU A 320 -24.28 4.77 -8.77
CA LEU A 320 -25.73 4.87 -8.80
C LEU A 320 -26.24 3.45 -8.52
N ARG A 321 -26.85 3.25 -7.34
CA ARG A 321 -27.71 2.08 -7.14
C ARG A 321 -28.83 2.20 -8.17
N GLU A 322 -28.75 1.43 -9.24
CA GLU A 322 -29.92 1.21 -10.07
C GLU A 322 -31.00 0.60 -9.15
N PRO A 323 -32.19 1.21 -9.05
CA PRO A 323 -33.28 0.56 -8.36
C PRO A 323 -33.55 -0.75 -9.08
N ILE A 324 -33.42 -1.86 -8.35
CA ILE A 324 -33.91 -3.16 -8.78
C ILE A 324 -35.41 -2.98 -9.03
N LEU A 325 -35.78 -2.91 -10.30
CA LEU A 325 -37.16 -3.09 -10.74
C LEU A 325 -37.21 -4.45 -11.43
N GLU A 326 -37.60 -5.45 -10.65
CA GLU A 326 -38.11 -6.71 -11.19
C GLU A 326 -39.44 -6.45 -11.93
N GLU A 327 -39.56 -7.09 -13.11
CA GLU A 327 -40.76 -7.31 -13.94
C GLU A 327 -41.27 -6.09 -14.76
N GLU A 328 -41.56 -6.15 -16.07
CA GLU A 328 -42.06 -7.25 -16.91
C GLU A 328 -41.49 -7.20 -18.34
N LEU A 329 -41.42 -8.39 -18.94
CA LEU A 329 -41.25 -8.67 -20.37
C LEU A 329 -42.21 -7.84 -21.25
N THR A 330 -41.72 -7.27 -22.35
CA THR A 330 -42.30 -7.49 -23.70
C THR A 330 -41.41 -6.88 -24.80
N VAL A 331 -41.00 -7.72 -25.76
CA VAL A 331 -40.47 -7.32 -27.07
C VAL A 331 -41.65 -7.32 -28.06
N PRO A 332 -41.78 -6.33 -28.95
CA PRO A 332 -41.53 -6.61 -30.37
C PRO A 332 -40.79 -5.52 -31.18
N LYS A 333 -39.97 -6.06 -32.09
CA LYS A 333 -39.21 -5.57 -33.26
C LYS A 333 -39.77 -4.43 -34.16
N THR A 334 -38.83 -3.95 -35.00
CA THR A 334 -38.88 -3.27 -36.35
C THR A 334 -39.18 -1.75 -36.34
N GLU A 335 -38.57 -0.88 -37.16
CA GLU A 335 -38.15 -0.98 -38.59
C GLU A 335 -36.89 -0.16 -38.95
N ASP A 336 -36.25 -0.63 -40.04
CA ASP A 336 -35.22 -0.01 -40.88
C ASP A 336 -35.61 1.36 -41.46
N TRP A 337 -34.63 2.28 -41.57
CA TRP A 337 -34.52 3.18 -42.73
C TRP A 337 -33.05 3.26 -43.16
N ASP A 338 -32.83 2.80 -44.38
CA ASP A 338 -31.59 2.78 -45.15
C ASP A 338 -31.51 4.04 -46.04
N THR A 339 -30.36 4.23 -46.70
CA THR A 339 -30.01 5.26 -47.73
C THR A 339 -29.64 6.66 -47.19
N ASP A 340 -28.52 7.30 -47.56
CA ASP A 340 -27.81 7.32 -48.83
C ASP A 340 -26.29 7.54 -48.70
N ALA A 341 -25.58 6.99 -49.69
CA ALA A 341 -24.14 6.99 -49.89
C ALA A 341 -23.51 8.36 -50.18
N LEU A 342 -22.17 8.44 -50.07
CA LEU A 342 -21.21 9.08 -50.99
C LEU A 342 -19.79 8.99 -50.34
N SER A 343 -18.97 7.98 -50.68
CA SER A 343 -17.95 8.00 -51.76
C SER A 343 -16.77 8.96 -51.50
N TYR A 344 -15.61 8.37 -51.13
CA TYR A 344 -14.29 9.01 -51.21
C TYR A 344 -13.91 9.25 -52.67
N GLY A 345 -13.52 10.48 -53.00
CA GLY A 345 -12.91 10.85 -54.28
C GLY A 345 -11.53 11.45 -54.05
N GLU A 346 -10.54 10.90 -54.73
CA GLU A 346 -9.19 11.43 -54.89
C GLU A 346 -9.24 12.88 -55.42
N LEU A 347 -8.38 13.76 -54.90
CA LEU A 347 -8.16 15.08 -55.49
C LEU A 347 -6.66 15.33 -55.67
N GLU A 348 -6.38 15.72 -56.91
CA GLU A 348 -5.10 15.86 -57.58
C GLU A 348 -4.24 17.00 -57.03
N GLU A 349 -2.94 16.90 -57.30
CA GLU A 349 -1.94 17.96 -57.13
C GLU A 349 -2.38 19.24 -57.86
N VAL A 350 -2.52 20.35 -57.13
CA VAL A 350 -2.66 21.69 -57.72
C VAL A 350 -1.42 22.51 -57.41
N ALA A 351 -0.84 23.02 -58.49
CA ALA A 351 0.42 23.73 -58.57
C ALA A 351 0.46 25.00 -57.72
N SER A 352 1.67 25.28 -57.24
CA SER A 352 2.10 26.51 -56.61
C SER A 352 2.10 27.66 -57.61
N GLU A 353 1.11 28.54 -57.55
CA GLU A 353 1.23 29.97 -57.92
C GLU A 353 -0.06 30.69 -57.49
N GLU A 354 0.10 31.89 -56.91
CA GLU A 354 -0.95 32.84 -56.49
C GLU A 354 -1.62 32.62 -55.11
N LEU A 355 -0.86 32.88 -54.04
CA LEU A 355 -1.42 33.37 -52.77
C LEU A 355 -0.98 34.84 -52.56
N PRO A 356 -1.87 35.72 -52.05
CA PRO A 356 -1.63 37.16 -51.97
C PRO A 356 -0.63 37.55 -50.86
N GLU A 357 0.22 38.52 -51.19
CA GLU A 357 1.21 39.15 -50.32
C GLU A 357 0.54 40.00 -49.21
N ILE A 358 0.95 39.80 -47.95
CA ILE A 358 0.62 40.70 -46.85
C ILE A 358 1.93 41.36 -46.38
N GLU A 359 1.97 42.68 -46.51
CA GLU A 359 3.10 43.56 -46.22
C GLU A 359 3.47 43.58 -44.72
N GLU A 360 4.78 43.55 -44.47
CA GLU A 360 5.42 43.77 -43.18
C GLU A 360 5.25 45.22 -42.72
N ALA A 361 4.60 45.43 -41.57
CA ALA A 361 4.68 46.70 -40.85
C ALA A 361 4.92 46.46 -39.35
N GLN A 362 6.16 46.72 -38.95
CA GLN A 362 6.57 47.26 -37.65
C GLN A 362 6.36 46.36 -36.42
N LEU A 363 7.29 45.43 -36.23
CA LEU A 363 7.58 44.84 -34.92
C LEU A 363 8.18 45.91 -33.98
N PRO A 364 7.56 46.22 -32.83
CA PRO A 364 8.23 46.96 -31.75
C PRO A 364 9.18 46.00 -31.04
N LYS A 365 10.43 46.46 -30.83
CA LYS A 365 11.36 45.84 -29.88
C LYS A 365 10.77 45.95 -28.47
N VAL A 366 10.59 44.81 -27.80
CA VAL A 366 10.27 44.76 -26.38
C VAL A 366 11.45 44.12 -25.67
N ASP A 367 12.04 44.88 -24.75
CA ASP A 367 13.07 44.44 -23.82
C ASP A 367 12.55 43.27 -22.98
N LEU A 368 13.26 42.13 -23.01
CA LEU A 368 12.99 40.98 -22.14
C LEU A 368 13.91 41.05 -20.91
N ASP A 369 13.57 41.97 -20.02
CA ASP A 369 13.86 41.84 -18.58
C ASP A 369 12.49 41.78 -17.89
N TYR A 370 11.99 40.57 -17.64
CA TYR A 370 10.83 40.34 -16.78
C TYR A 370 11.10 39.17 -15.85
N GLU A 371 11.38 39.51 -14.60
CA GLU A 371 11.13 38.66 -13.44
C GLU A 371 9.61 38.37 -13.40
N MET A 372 9.21 37.12 -13.62
CA MET A 372 7.84 36.70 -13.36
C MET A 372 7.73 36.18 -11.93
N GLU A 373 7.31 37.09 -11.04
CA GLU A 373 6.43 36.75 -9.94
C GLU A 373 5.09 36.18 -10.48
N THR A 374 4.46 35.42 -9.60
CA THR A 374 3.36 34.48 -9.81
C THR A 374 2.09 35.05 -10.45
N ASP A 375 1.46 34.25 -11.32
CA ASP A 375 0.03 33.89 -11.24
C ASP A 375 -0.25 32.75 -12.23
N ILE A 376 -0.34 31.52 -11.72
CA ILE A 376 -0.85 30.39 -12.48
C ILE A 376 -2.36 30.43 -12.31
N GLU A 377 -3.08 30.74 -13.38
CA GLU A 377 -4.54 30.62 -13.44
C GLU A 377 -4.93 29.16 -13.14
N MET A 378 -5.58 29.00 -11.98
CA MET A 378 -6.17 27.76 -11.52
C MET A 378 -7.37 27.44 -12.39
N THR A 379 -7.41 26.24 -12.98
CA THR A 379 -8.63 25.70 -13.57
C THR A 379 -9.71 25.56 -12.49
N GLU A 380 -10.82 26.29 -12.65
CA GLU A 380 -12.06 26.21 -11.88
C GLU A 380 -12.78 24.86 -12.12
N ALA A 381 -12.20 23.77 -11.64
CA ALA A 381 -12.99 22.60 -11.25
C ALA A 381 -13.16 22.69 -9.74
N ASP A 382 -14.40 22.87 -9.28
CA ASP A 382 -14.77 23.03 -7.88
C ASP A 382 -14.06 22.00 -6.99
N TYR A 383 -13.12 22.48 -6.17
CA TYR A 383 -12.45 21.69 -5.15
C TYR A 383 -13.37 21.62 -3.93
N ASP A 384 -14.21 20.59 -3.89
CA ASP A 384 -15.24 20.45 -2.86
C ASP A 384 -14.66 19.81 -1.57
N GLY A 385 -14.06 20.66 -0.73
CA GLY A 385 -14.08 20.53 0.73
C GLY A 385 -13.04 19.66 1.45
N LYS A 386 -12.40 18.66 0.83
CA LYS A 386 -11.39 17.81 1.52
C LYS A 386 -9.96 18.07 1.04
N PRO A 387 -8.97 18.19 1.95
CA PRO A 387 -7.62 18.58 1.59
C PRO A 387 -6.86 17.50 0.80
N GLU A 388 -5.83 17.92 0.06
CA GLU A 388 -4.89 17.01 -0.62
C GLU A 388 -4.29 16.11 0.43
N THR A 389 -4.46 14.80 0.31
CA THR A 389 -4.03 13.85 1.33
C THR A 389 -2.96 12.93 0.78
N ILE A 390 -1.92 12.70 1.58
CA ILE A 390 -0.83 11.80 1.23
C ILE A 390 -0.91 10.59 2.16
N LEU A 391 -1.03 9.40 1.58
CA LEU A 391 -1.13 8.13 2.30
C LEU A 391 0.20 7.36 2.14
N PHE A 392 0.84 7.02 3.26
CA PHE A 392 1.96 6.10 3.29
C PHE A 392 1.52 4.76 3.87
N LEU A 393 1.66 3.70 3.07
CA LEU A 393 1.34 2.33 3.43
C LEU A 393 2.64 1.54 3.62
N ASP A 394 2.96 1.25 4.87
CA ASP A 394 3.98 0.27 5.19
C ASP A 394 3.50 -1.15 4.91
N ALA A 395 4.44 -2.01 4.50
CA ALA A 395 4.24 -3.42 4.28
C ALA A 395 3.05 -3.79 3.40
N ALA A 396 2.83 -3.02 2.32
CA ALA A 396 1.75 -3.23 1.35
C ALA A 396 1.79 -4.63 0.70
N THR A 397 2.94 -5.32 0.70
CA THR A 397 3.05 -6.74 0.33
C THR A 397 2.07 -7.65 1.08
N HIS A 398 1.67 -7.33 2.31
CA HIS A 398 0.71 -8.17 3.05
C HIS A 398 -0.71 -8.04 2.52
N LEU A 399 -1.06 -6.89 1.94
CA LEU A 399 -2.34 -6.70 1.27
C LEU A 399 -2.44 -7.55 0.01
N SER A 400 -1.32 -7.95 -0.61
CA SER A 400 -1.31 -8.81 -1.81
C SER A 400 -1.92 -10.20 -1.57
N LYS A 401 -2.16 -10.60 -0.31
CA LYS A 401 -2.93 -11.80 0.05
C LYS A 401 -4.42 -11.66 -0.27
N PHE A 402 -4.93 -10.42 -0.29
CA PHE A 402 -6.31 -10.07 -0.56
C PHE A 402 -6.40 -9.45 -1.95
N VAL A 403 -6.45 -10.28 -2.99
CA VAL A 403 -6.28 -9.86 -4.40
C VAL A 403 -7.24 -8.73 -4.79
N ARG A 404 -8.53 -8.84 -4.44
CA ARG A 404 -9.53 -7.83 -4.81
C ARG A 404 -9.30 -6.52 -4.07
N SER A 405 -9.03 -6.63 -2.77
CA SER A 405 -8.71 -5.48 -1.92
C SER A 405 -7.39 -4.81 -2.29
N PHE A 406 -6.42 -5.59 -2.75
CA PHE A 406 -5.14 -5.08 -3.21
C PHE A 406 -5.31 -4.27 -4.48
N LYS A 407 -6.08 -4.76 -5.46
CA LYS A 407 -6.43 -4.01 -6.67
C LYS A 407 -7.13 -2.68 -6.35
N PHE A 408 -8.01 -2.66 -5.35
CA PHE A 408 -8.55 -1.41 -4.82
C PHE A 408 -7.43 -0.47 -4.35
N ALA A 409 -6.50 -0.96 -3.52
CA ALA A 409 -5.37 -0.18 -3.00
C ALA A 409 -4.43 0.35 -4.11
N LEU A 410 -4.23 -0.41 -5.19
CA LEU A 410 -3.44 0.00 -6.36
C LEU A 410 -4.08 1.14 -7.15
N GLY A 411 -5.41 1.14 -7.25
CA GLY A 411 -6.20 2.13 -7.96
C GLY A 411 -6.50 3.40 -7.16
N LEU A 412 -6.04 3.51 -5.90
CA LEU A 412 -6.36 4.64 -5.03
C LEU A 412 -6.07 6.02 -5.65
N PRO A 413 -4.88 6.28 -6.22
CA PRO A 413 -4.62 7.57 -6.85
C PRO A 413 -5.48 7.82 -8.09
N ASP A 414 -5.92 6.79 -8.81
CA ASP A 414 -6.79 7.01 -9.98
C ASP A 414 -8.23 7.29 -9.57
N ARG A 415 -8.70 6.62 -8.51
CA ARG A 415 -10.07 6.78 -7.98
C ARG A 415 -10.26 8.08 -7.20
N TYR A 416 -9.22 8.55 -6.53
CA TYR A 416 -9.27 9.73 -5.65
C TYR A 416 -8.27 10.78 -6.13
N PRO A 417 -8.71 11.81 -6.88
CA PRO A 417 -7.83 12.85 -7.43
C PRO A 417 -7.00 13.58 -6.36
N ASN A 418 -7.57 13.78 -5.18
CA ASN A 418 -6.94 14.46 -4.05
C ASN A 418 -5.98 13.56 -3.24
N LEU A 419 -5.78 12.29 -3.63
CA LEU A 419 -4.97 11.33 -2.88
C LEU A 419 -3.68 10.99 -3.64
N SER A 420 -2.56 11.08 -2.94
CA SER A 420 -1.27 10.51 -3.37
C SER A 420 -0.90 9.35 -2.44
N VAL A 421 -0.39 8.26 -2.99
CA VAL A 421 -0.09 7.04 -2.23
C VAL A 421 1.36 6.63 -2.39
N SER A 422 2.04 6.42 -1.27
CA SER A 422 3.30 5.70 -1.21
C SER A 422 3.10 4.35 -0.57
N ALA A 423 3.68 3.30 -1.15
CA ALA A 423 3.57 1.94 -0.64
C ALA A 423 4.94 1.27 -0.60
N SER A 424 5.27 0.63 0.52
CA SER A 424 6.48 -0.18 0.64
C SER A 424 6.20 -1.65 0.35
N PHE A 425 6.98 -2.24 -0.55
CA PHE A 425 6.88 -3.63 -0.97
C PHE A 425 8.16 -4.40 -0.68
N TYR A 426 7.98 -5.57 -0.10
CA TYR A 426 8.98 -6.64 0.07
C TYR A 426 8.71 -7.74 -0.97
N THR A 427 9.75 -8.18 -1.68
CA THR A 427 9.67 -9.16 -2.78
C THR A 427 10.33 -10.52 -2.47
N ASP A 428 10.68 -10.80 -1.21
CA ASP A 428 11.29 -12.06 -0.70
C ASP A 428 10.25 -13.19 -0.60
N LYS A 429 9.58 -13.48 -1.71
CA LYS A 429 8.72 -14.66 -1.82
C LYS A 429 9.30 -15.56 -2.89
N GLU A 430 9.54 -16.83 -2.55
CA GLU A 430 9.97 -17.84 -3.53
C GLU A 430 9.03 -17.98 -4.72
N ASN A 431 7.74 -17.63 -4.52
CA ASN A 431 6.77 -17.42 -5.57
C ASN A 431 6.13 -16.05 -5.33
N ILE A 432 6.43 -15.08 -6.19
CA ILE A 432 5.73 -13.81 -6.20
C ILE A 432 4.33 -14.07 -6.73
N SER A 433 3.31 -13.68 -5.97
CA SER A 433 1.94 -13.69 -6.47
C SER A 433 1.80 -12.68 -7.59
N ASP A 434 1.09 -13.02 -8.67
CA ASP A 434 0.78 -12.11 -9.79
C ASP A 434 0.26 -10.74 -9.31
N SER A 435 -0.56 -10.73 -8.25
CA SER A 435 -1.07 -9.49 -7.66
C SER A 435 0.06 -8.61 -7.11
N LEU A 436 1.06 -9.18 -6.44
CA LEU A 436 2.22 -8.43 -5.93
C LEU A 436 3.06 -7.87 -7.09
N GLU A 437 3.28 -8.65 -8.14
CA GLU A 437 3.97 -8.19 -9.35
C GLU A 437 3.23 -7.01 -9.98
N GLU A 438 1.92 -7.13 -10.19
CA GLU A 438 1.04 -6.05 -10.68
C GLU A 438 1.18 -4.80 -9.80
N GLY A 439 1.19 -4.97 -8.47
CA GLY A 439 1.35 -3.85 -7.55
C GLY A 439 2.70 -3.16 -7.61
N VAL A 440 3.79 -3.93 -7.72
CA VAL A 440 5.13 -3.36 -7.89
C VAL A 440 5.21 -2.60 -9.21
N LEU A 441 4.76 -3.19 -10.32
CA LEU A 441 4.75 -2.55 -11.62
C LEU A 441 3.93 -1.25 -11.62
N GLU A 442 2.75 -1.25 -10.97
CA GLU A 442 1.90 -0.07 -10.85
C GLU A 442 2.60 1.07 -10.10
N TYR A 443 3.19 0.80 -8.95
CA TYR A 443 3.89 1.80 -8.14
C TYR A 443 5.25 2.21 -8.70
N MET A 444 5.77 1.49 -9.70
CA MET A 444 6.95 1.89 -10.46
C MET A 444 6.64 2.80 -11.64
N LYS A 445 5.38 3.04 -12.02
CA LYS A 445 5.06 3.87 -13.20
C LYS A 445 5.48 5.33 -13.05
N GLU A 446 5.38 5.89 -11.84
CA GLU A 446 5.59 7.32 -11.58
C GLU A 446 6.87 7.62 -10.81
N ARG A 447 7.09 6.98 -9.67
CA ARG A 447 8.32 7.17 -8.89
C ARG A 447 8.59 5.93 -8.05
N ALA A 448 9.83 5.46 -8.04
CA ALA A 448 10.20 4.35 -7.17
C ALA A 448 11.58 4.54 -6.54
N LEU A 449 11.72 4.05 -5.31
CA LEU A 449 12.97 3.89 -4.61
C LEU A 449 13.26 2.40 -4.50
N VAL A 450 14.27 1.95 -5.25
CA VAL A 450 14.64 0.54 -5.34
C VAL A 450 15.89 0.31 -4.51
N PHE A 451 15.73 -0.40 -3.39
CA PHE A 451 16.84 -0.86 -2.55
C PHE A 451 17.32 -2.24 -2.99
N ASP A 452 16.38 -3.07 -3.43
CA ASP A 452 16.63 -4.42 -3.92
C ASP A 452 15.35 -4.94 -4.62
N LEU A 453 15.47 -5.91 -5.52
CA LEU A 453 14.33 -6.49 -6.24
C LEU A 453 14.52 -7.98 -6.48
N HIS A 454 13.41 -8.71 -6.48
CA HIS A 454 13.42 -10.08 -6.95
C HIS A 454 13.82 -10.15 -8.43
N PRO A 455 14.63 -11.13 -8.86
CA PRO A 455 15.09 -11.24 -10.25
C PRO A 455 13.95 -11.27 -11.28
N GLU A 456 12.86 -11.99 -10.99
CA GLU A 456 11.68 -12.06 -11.90
C GLU A 456 11.05 -10.66 -12.08
N ILE A 457 10.72 -9.97 -10.99
CA ILE A 457 10.18 -8.60 -11.05
C ILE A 457 11.15 -7.65 -11.76
N PHE A 458 12.45 -7.78 -11.52
CA PHE A 458 13.44 -6.97 -12.23
C PHE A 458 13.38 -7.22 -13.74
N ASP A 459 13.22 -8.47 -14.16
CA ASP A 459 13.06 -8.83 -15.57
C ASP A 459 11.78 -8.23 -16.17
N ASP A 460 10.66 -8.24 -15.44
CA ASP A 460 9.38 -7.69 -15.89
C ASP A 460 9.41 -6.17 -15.98
N VAL A 461 9.92 -5.49 -14.94
CA VAL A 461 10.12 -4.04 -14.90
C VAL A 461 11.03 -3.57 -16.05
N THR A 462 12.02 -4.38 -16.41
CA THR A 462 13.01 -4.06 -17.44
C THR A 462 12.69 -4.67 -18.81
N ALA A 463 11.57 -5.37 -18.98
CA ALA A 463 11.25 -6.13 -20.19
C ALA A 463 11.22 -5.27 -21.47
N ARG A 464 10.83 -4.00 -21.35
CA ARG A 464 10.77 -3.04 -22.47
C ARG A 464 12.08 -2.26 -22.69
N LEU A 465 13.12 -2.50 -21.88
CA LEU A 465 14.40 -1.80 -22.00
C LEU A 465 15.33 -2.53 -22.99
N PRO A 466 16.12 -1.79 -23.78
CA PRO A 466 17.21 -2.39 -24.54
C PRO A 466 18.16 -3.19 -23.65
N ILE A 467 18.70 -4.30 -24.17
CA ILE A 467 19.62 -5.19 -23.44
C ILE A 467 20.79 -4.41 -22.82
N THR A 468 21.32 -3.41 -23.52
CA THR A 468 22.40 -2.55 -23.01
C THR A 468 22.01 -1.76 -21.77
N ARG A 469 20.77 -1.26 -21.70
CA ARG A 469 20.24 -0.56 -20.51
C ARG A 469 19.95 -1.53 -19.38
N LYS A 470 19.41 -2.71 -19.69
CA LYS A 470 19.20 -3.77 -18.70
C LYS A 470 20.52 -4.21 -18.06
N ALA A 471 21.56 -4.42 -18.86
CA ALA A 471 22.91 -4.74 -18.38
C ALA A 471 23.49 -3.60 -17.52
N TRP A 472 23.29 -2.34 -17.91
CA TRP A 472 23.70 -1.19 -17.11
C TRP A 472 22.98 -1.15 -15.75
N LEU A 473 21.67 -1.39 -15.70
CA LEU A 473 20.89 -1.45 -14.46
C LEU A 473 21.36 -2.60 -13.55
N MET A 474 21.61 -3.77 -14.12
CA MET A 474 22.18 -4.90 -13.39
C MET A 474 23.54 -4.54 -12.78
N GLY A 475 24.40 -3.82 -13.52
CA GLY A 475 25.65 -3.29 -13.01
C GLY A 475 25.46 -2.26 -11.88
N ARG A 476 24.37 -1.50 -11.87
CA ARG A 476 24.02 -0.60 -10.75
C ARG A 476 23.57 -1.35 -9.51
N LEU A 477 22.78 -2.42 -9.66
CA LEU A 477 22.39 -3.27 -8.54
C LEU A 477 23.61 -3.97 -7.91
N GLN A 478 24.53 -4.50 -8.74
CA GLN A 478 25.79 -5.06 -8.26
C GLN A 478 26.65 -4.03 -7.51
N LEU A 479 26.72 -2.80 -8.03
CA LEU A 479 27.43 -1.72 -7.34
C LEU A 479 26.77 -1.36 -6.00
N MET A 480 25.44 -1.36 -5.92
CA MET A 480 24.72 -1.16 -4.65
C MET A 480 25.05 -2.26 -3.65
N GLU A 481 25.12 -3.51 -4.08
CA GLU A 481 25.53 -4.64 -3.24
C GLU A 481 26.97 -4.48 -2.75
N GLN A 482 27.89 -4.05 -3.61
CA GLN A 482 29.27 -3.74 -3.21
C GLN A 482 29.32 -2.63 -2.15
N ILE A 483 28.61 -1.52 -2.36
CA ILE A 483 28.51 -0.41 -1.40
C ILE A 483 27.94 -0.90 -0.06
N ARG A 484 26.93 -1.77 -0.10
CA ARG A 484 26.34 -2.40 1.09
C ARG A 484 27.35 -3.26 1.86
N ASN A 485 28.17 -4.03 1.15
CA ASN A 485 29.25 -4.83 1.75
C ASN A 485 30.37 -3.97 2.36
N GLU A 486 30.55 -2.74 1.88
CA GLU A 486 31.48 -1.75 2.46
C GLU A 486 30.90 -1.04 3.70
N GLY A 487 29.66 -1.38 4.11
CA GLY A 487 28.99 -0.82 5.28
C GLY A 487 28.27 0.51 5.03
N GLU A 488 28.11 0.88 3.77
CA GLU A 488 27.38 2.05 3.32
C GLU A 488 26.03 1.65 2.70
N LEU A 489 25.25 2.61 2.22
CA LEU A 489 23.96 2.33 1.61
C LEU A 489 23.83 3.10 0.29
N ALA A 490 23.16 2.47 -0.67
CA ALA A 490 22.74 3.13 -1.89
C ALA A 490 21.32 2.71 -2.25
N VAL A 491 20.62 3.59 -2.97
CA VAL A 491 19.27 3.39 -3.47
C VAL A 491 19.21 3.79 -4.93
N LEU A 492 18.51 3.02 -5.74
CA LEU A 492 18.26 3.34 -7.13
C LEU A 492 16.91 4.03 -7.25
N GLU A 493 16.93 5.32 -7.59
CA GLU A 493 15.73 6.12 -7.81
C GLU A 493 15.27 5.98 -9.27
N TYR A 494 14.01 5.60 -9.46
CA TYR A 494 13.33 5.68 -10.75
C TYR A 494 12.43 6.91 -10.80
N TYR A 495 12.60 7.73 -11.82
CA TYR A 495 11.73 8.86 -12.12
C TYR A 495 11.61 9.04 -13.65
N PRO A 496 10.44 8.77 -14.26
CA PRO A 496 10.28 8.68 -15.71
C PRO A 496 10.45 10.03 -16.42
N SER A 497 10.19 11.14 -15.71
CA SER A 497 10.29 12.50 -16.22
C SER A 497 11.73 13.03 -16.28
N GLU A 498 12.70 12.31 -15.72
CA GLU A 498 14.12 12.70 -15.73
C GLU A 498 14.92 11.90 -16.78
N TYR A 499 15.97 12.50 -17.32
CA TYR A 499 16.95 11.80 -18.15
C TYR A 499 18.34 11.89 -17.50
N PRO A 500 18.95 10.77 -17.07
CA PRO A 500 18.44 9.40 -17.16
C PRO A 500 17.26 9.12 -16.19
N LYS A 501 16.35 8.22 -16.58
CA LYS A 501 15.19 7.81 -15.75
C LYS A 501 15.57 7.11 -14.44
N TRP A 502 16.81 6.65 -14.37
CA TRP A 502 17.34 5.85 -13.27
C TRP A 502 18.58 6.52 -12.72
N SER A 503 18.58 6.80 -11.43
CA SER A 503 19.64 7.53 -10.74
C SER A 503 20.08 6.75 -9.51
N LEU A 504 21.35 6.34 -9.48
CA LEU A 504 21.94 5.71 -8.29
C LEU A 504 22.29 6.80 -7.28
N ARG A 505 21.73 6.71 -6.07
CA ARG A 505 21.96 7.64 -4.96
C ARG A 505 22.71 6.92 -3.86
N ARG A 506 23.87 7.43 -3.47
CA ARG A 506 24.65 6.92 -2.33
C ARG A 506 24.24 7.68 -1.07
N VAL A 507 24.08 6.95 0.02
CA VAL A 507 23.77 7.47 1.35
C VAL A 507 25.06 7.80 2.07
N ASP A 508 25.58 8.97 1.76
CA ASP A 508 26.79 9.49 2.37
C ASP A 508 26.52 10.20 3.70
N LYS A 509 27.53 10.22 4.56
CA LYS A 509 27.47 10.97 5.82
C LYS A 509 27.33 12.48 5.52
N PRO A 510 26.24 13.14 5.96
CA PRO A 510 26.05 14.57 5.75
C PRO A 510 27.13 15.41 6.44
N GLU A 511 27.41 16.59 5.85
CA GLU A 511 28.24 17.61 6.50
C GLU A 511 27.66 18.04 7.84
N SER A 512 28.52 18.40 8.81
CA SER A 512 28.10 18.75 10.17
C SER A 512 27.10 19.91 10.24
N LYS A 513 27.08 20.80 9.25
CA LYS A 513 26.09 21.89 9.17
C LYS A 513 24.69 21.38 8.85
N VAL A 514 24.58 20.45 7.90
CA VAL A 514 23.31 19.86 7.48
C VAL A 514 22.74 18.97 8.59
N VAL A 515 23.61 18.22 9.27
CA VAL A 515 23.24 17.47 10.49
C VAL A 515 22.66 18.40 11.54
N ARG A 516 23.27 19.58 11.78
CA ARG A 516 22.74 20.56 12.75
C ARG A 516 21.37 21.11 12.34
N GLU A 517 21.12 21.29 11.05
CA GLU A 517 19.81 21.72 10.54
C GLU A 517 18.74 20.65 10.76
N ILE A 518 19.01 19.41 10.37
CA ILE A 518 18.14 18.26 10.64
C ILE A 518 17.87 18.12 12.15
N ARG A 519 18.93 18.23 12.96
CA ARG A 519 18.84 18.19 14.43
C ARG A 519 18.10 19.36 15.04
N SER A 520 18.02 20.51 14.36
CA SER A 520 17.24 21.65 14.84
C SER A 520 15.75 21.31 14.91
N TRP A 521 15.27 20.36 14.10
CA TRP A 521 13.88 19.89 14.14
C TRP A 521 13.56 19.20 15.47
N PHE A 522 14.47 18.34 15.94
CA PHE A 522 14.35 17.66 17.24
C PHE A 522 14.38 18.62 18.45
N ARG A 523 14.81 19.87 18.26
CA ARG A 523 14.82 20.91 19.31
C ARG A 523 13.58 21.79 19.31
N ARG A 524 12.79 21.81 18.23
CA ARG A 524 11.60 22.66 18.09
C ARG A 524 10.33 22.02 18.67
N GLY A 525 10.35 20.73 18.98
CA GLY A 525 9.23 19.98 19.58
C GLY A 525 9.29 19.80 21.10
N LYS A 526 10.13 20.57 21.82
CA LYS A 526 10.21 20.55 23.29
C LYS A 526 9.74 21.86 23.91
#